data_AF-A0A924LVE8-F1
#
_entry.id   AF-A0A924LVE8-F1
#
_cell.length_a   1.000
_cell.length_b   1.000
_cell.length_c   1.000
_cell.angle_alpha   90.00
_cell.angle_beta   90.00
_cell.angle_gamma   90.00
#
_symmetry.space_group_name_H-M   'P 1'
#
loop_
_entity.id
_entity.type
_entity.pdbx_description
1 polymer ?
#
loop_
_entity_poly.entity_id
_entity_poly.type
_entity_poly.pdbx_seq_one_letter_code
_entity_poly.pdbx_strand_id
1 'polypeptide(L)'
;MKIFVTAIILVTSQTFLAQEIKTTFVVDTIKSKVVNDLSQSKTTAIGTITTTTTNVMTNAETLLKDEAKTQEMAKVKAAEDAIINEKILEKANKEKLKAKEKALKEVEKATKDDERAQKDAEKRDKELANNQKKLDKQQAEILNNQKKETKRLEKIADAKKDLSNSQENLADMQKDMEKDVEKHNKKLAKGKLSPNNIEEYSKDRVKKDKKIIELKKN
;
A
#
# COMPACT_ATOMS: atom_id res chain seq x y z
N MET A 1 -18.53 18.78 104.93
CA MET A 1 -18.21 18.98 103.50
C MET A 1 -17.67 20.40 103.32
N LYS A 2 -16.39 20.51 102.95
CA LYS A 2 -15.92 21.36 101.84
C LYS A 2 -16.25 22.87 101.98
N ILE A 3 -15.38 23.77 102.44
CA ILE A 3 -14.05 24.13 101.90
C ILE A 3 -14.01 24.35 100.36
N PHE A 4 -15.14 24.40 99.64
CA PHE A 4 -15.12 24.59 98.17
C PHE A 4 -16.08 25.63 97.59
N VAL A 5 -16.77 26.42 98.42
CA VAL A 5 -17.58 27.57 97.91
C VAL A 5 -16.86 28.91 98.11
N THR A 6 -15.58 28.84 98.51
CA THR A 6 -14.67 29.99 98.61
C THR A 6 -13.94 30.30 97.29
N ALA A 7 -14.20 29.55 96.21
CA ALA A 7 -13.44 29.68 94.96
C ALA A 7 -14.29 29.91 93.70
N ILE A 8 -15.58 30.24 93.82
CA ILE A 8 -16.39 30.74 92.70
C ILE A 8 -17.12 32.00 93.17
N ILE A 9 -16.36 33.08 93.40
CA ILE A 9 -15.84 34.01 92.38
C ILE A 9 -16.88 35.12 92.21
N LEU A 10 -16.76 36.28 92.88
CA LEU A 10 -15.60 37.17 92.99
C LEU A 10 -15.14 37.80 91.64
N VAL A 11 -15.91 37.64 90.56
CA VAL A 11 -15.67 38.34 89.27
C VAL A 11 -16.80 39.27 88.84
N THR A 12 -17.96 39.25 89.50
CA THR A 12 -19.07 40.15 89.10
C THR A 12 -19.40 41.24 90.10
N SER A 13 -18.56 41.42 91.13
CA SER A 13 -18.70 42.46 92.16
C SER A 13 -17.74 43.65 91.98
N GLN A 14 -17.50 44.11 90.76
CA GLN A 14 -16.83 45.41 90.55
C GLN A 14 -17.61 46.26 89.55
N THR A 15 -17.92 47.49 89.98
CA THR A 15 -18.59 48.59 89.26
C THR A 15 -20.13 48.50 89.26
N PHE A 16 -20.81 48.67 90.41
CA PHE A 16 -20.86 49.89 91.25
C PHE A 16 -21.35 51.09 90.43
N LEU A 17 -22.63 51.49 90.50
CA LEU A 17 -23.11 52.47 91.51
C LEU A 17 -22.19 53.69 91.63
N ALA A 18 -22.33 54.60 90.68
CA ALA A 18 -22.18 56.03 90.86
C ALA A 18 -23.04 56.69 89.77
N GLN A 19 -23.99 57.58 90.00
CA GLN A 19 -24.44 58.24 91.22
C GLN A 19 -25.70 58.99 90.76
N GLU A 20 -26.83 58.77 91.45
CA GLU A 20 -27.97 59.68 91.36
C GLU A 20 -27.56 61.09 91.86
N ILE A 21 -28.48 62.03 91.69
CA ILE A 21 -28.59 63.34 92.36
C ILE A 21 -27.86 64.50 91.64
N LYS A 22 -28.64 65.37 90.98
CA LYS A 22 -28.92 66.77 91.42
C LYS A 22 -29.51 67.61 90.29
N THR A 23 -30.82 67.57 90.15
CA THR A 23 -31.60 68.77 89.83
C THR A 23 -31.53 69.70 91.04
N THR A 24 -30.84 70.81 90.90
CA THR A 24 -31.13 72.16 91.45
C THR A 24 -29.82 72.89 91.60
N PHE A 25 -29.49 73.76 90.64
CA PHE A 25 -28.84 75.02 90.96
C PHE A 25 -28.96 76.00 89.79
N VAL A 26 -29.48 77.17 90.13
CA VAL A 26 -29.27 78.49 89.53
C VAL A 26 -30.12 78.93 88.34
N VAL A 27 -30.91 79.94 88.69
CA VAL A 27 -31.74 80.86 87.91
C VAL A 27 -30.95 81.83 87.00
N ASP A 28 -29.67 81.59 86.69
CA ASP A 28 -28.82 82.58 85.99
C ASP A 28 -28.43 82.25 84.54
N THR A 29 -29.09 81.29 83.87
CA THR A 29 -28.71 80.89 82.49
C THR A 29 -29.83 81.02 81.47
N ILE A 30 -30.70 82.03 81.60
CA ILE A 30 -31.71 82.33 80.55
C ILE A 30 -31.29 83.53 79.69
N LYS A 31 -30.34 84.37 80.14
CA LYS A 31 -29.81 85.47 79.31
C LYS A 31 -28.57 85.15 78.47
N SER A 32 -27.93 83.99 78.64
CA SER A 32 -26.82 83.57 77.74
C SER A 32 -27.26 82.66 76.59
N LYS A 33 -28.50 82.16 76.58
CA LYS A 33 -28.99 81.25 75.52
C LYS A 33 -29.47 81.96 74.25
N VAL A 34 -29.93 83.21 74.34
CA VAL A 34 -30.46 83.91 73.15
C VAL A 34 -29.35 84.60 72.33
N VAL A 35 -28.15 84.83 72.90
CA VAL A 35 -27.03 85.40 72.15
C VAL A 35 -26.15 84.33 71.47
N ASN A 36 -26.29 83.05 71.85
CA ASN A 36 -25.51 81.95 71.24
C ASN A 36 -26.23 81.24 70.07
N ASP A 37 -27.56 81.36 69.97
CA ASP A 37 -28.31 80.73 68.87
C ASP A 37 -28.25 81.54 67.55
N LEU A 38 -27.71 82.76 67.57
CA LEU A 38 -27.48 83.55 66.35
C LEU A 38 -26.04 83.42 65.79
N SER A 39 -25.10 82.82 66.53
CA SER A 39 -23.72 82.62 66.05
C SER A 39 -23.38 81.19 65.62
N GLN A 40 -24.30 80.22 65.75
CA GLN A 40 -24.09 78.84 65.28
C GLN A 40 -24.84 78.50 63.97
N SER A 41 -25.74 79.34 63.49
CA SER A 41 -26.39 79.11 62.18
C SER A 41 -25.53 79.54 60.97
N LYS A 42 -24.40 80.23 61.18
CA LYS A 42 -23.54 80.74 60.09
C LYS A 42 -22.20 80.01 59.90
N THR A 43 -21.90 79.01 60.73
CA THR A 43 -20.65 78.23 60.65
C THR A 43 -20.85 76.78 60.21
N THR A 44 -22.07 76.33 59.92
CA THR A 44 -22.35 75.00 59.34
C THR A 44 -22.43 74.99 57.81
N ALA A 45 -22.33 76.15 57.15
CA ALA A 45 -22.36 76.23 55.69
C ALA A 45 -20.96 76.25 55.03
N ILE A 46 -19.91 76.61 55.76
CA ILE A 46 -18.57 76.83 55.16
C ILE A 46 -17.66 75.59 55.34
N GLY A 47 -17.78 74.83 56.43
CA GLY A 47 -16.98 73.61 56.66
C GLY A 47 -17.34 72.41 55.77
N THR A 48 -18.56 72.38 55.23
CA THR A 48 -19.08 71.29 54.38
C THR A 48 -18.69 71.47 52.91
N ILE A 49 -18.39 72.70 52.49
CA ILE A 49 -18.01 72.99 51.10
C ILE A 49 -16.53 72.64 50.86
N THR A 50 -15.64 72.86 51.84
CA THR A 50 -14.19 72.64 51.64
C THR A 50 -13.75 71.17 51.73
N THR A 51 -14.49 70.32 52.45
CA THR A 51 -14.19 68.87 52.54
C THR A 51 -14.74 68.06 51.36
N THR A 52 -15.73 68.59 50.64
CA THR A 52 -16.30 67.92 49.46
C THR A 52 -15.38 68.09 48.24
N THR A 53 -14.73 69.24 48.06
CA THR A 53 -13.91 69.51 46.86
C THR A 53 -12.59 68.76 46.83
N THR A 54 -11.92 68.58 47.98
CA THR A 54 -10.61 67.90 48.04
C THR A 54 -10.73 66.38 47.91
N ASN A 55 -11.81 65.77 48.42
CA ASN A 55 -12.08 64.33 48.26
C ASN A 55 -12.61 63.97 46.86
N VAL A 56 -13.27 64.89 46.16
CA VAL A 56 -13.71 64.66 44.78
C VAL A 56 -12.54 64.75 43.80
N MET A 57 -11.54 65.60 44.05
CA MET A 57 -10.34 65.68 43.19
C MET A 57 -9.35 64.52 43.36
N THR A 58 -9.15 64.00 44.58
CA THR A 58 -8.28 62.83 44.79
C THR A 58 -8.92 61.52 44.31
N ASN A 59 -10.24 61.37 44.42
CA ASN A 59 -10.95 60.20 43.88
C ASN A 59 -11.09 60.21 42.36
N ALA A 60 -11.23 61.38 41.72
CA ALA A 60 -11.27 61.47 40.26
C ALA A 60 -9.92 61.15 39.60
N GLU A 61 -8.80 61.55 40.22
CA GLU A 61 -7.46 61.19 39.73
C GLU A 61 -7.10 59.70 39.94
N THR A 62 -7.59 59.06 41.02
CA THR A 62 -7.42 57.61 41.21
C THR A 62 -8.32 56.80 40.29
N LEU A 63 -9.57 57.22 40.06
CA LEU A 63 -10.48 56.61 39.09
C LEU A 63 -9.98 56.74 37.63
N LEU A 64 -9.46 57.90 37.22
CA LEU A 64 -8.88 58.08 35.88
C LEU A 64 -7.57 57.29 35.67
N LYS A 65 -6.74 57.12 36.71
CA LYS A 65 -5.55 56.26 36.66
C LYS A 65 -5.89 54.78 36.65
N ASP A 66 -6.93 54.37 37.37
CA ASP A 66 -7.42 52.98 37.36
C ASP A 66 -8.12 52.65 36.04
N GLU A 67 -8.94 53.53 35.46
CA GLU A 67 -9.53 53.33 34.13
C GLU A 67 -8.47 53.31 33.01
N ALA A 68 -7.45 54.17 33.09
CA ALA A 68 -6.33 54.15 32.15
C ALA A 68 -5.51 52.85 32.26
N LYS A 69 -5.19 52.39 33.49
CA LYS A 69 -4.56 51.07 33.72
C LYS A 69 -5.44 49.91 33.27
N THR A 70 -6.75 50.01 33.42
CA THR A 70 -7.70 48.98 33.01
C THR A 70 -7.82 48.91 31.48
N GLN A 71 -7.78 50.05 30.77
CA GLN A 71 -7.68 50.10 29.31
C GLN A 71 -6.33 49.59 28.78
N GLU A 72 -5.23 49.89 29.46
CA GLU A 72 -3.89 49.40 29.05
C GLU A 72 -3.77 47.88 29.25
N MET A 73 -4.22 47.35 30.40
CA MET A 73 -4.28 45.90 30.62
C MET A 73 -5.23 45.19 29.66
N ALA A 74 -6.34 45.82 29.26
CA ALA A 74 -7.24 45.26 28.25
C ALA A 74 -6.59 45.21 26.85
N LYS A 75 -5.81 46.23 26.47
CA LYS A 75 -5.05 46.24 25.21
C LYS A 75 -3.89 45.23 25.21
N VAL A 76 -3.19 45.07 26.33
CA VAL A 76 -2.13 44.06 26.49
C VAL A 76 -2.71 42.65 26.43
N LYS A 77 -3.84 42.37 27.10
CA LYS A 77 -4.54 41.08 26.99
C LYS A 77 -5.00 40.79 25.56
N ALA A 78 -5.58 41.77 24.87
CA ALA A 78 -6.01 41.59 23.49
C ALA A 78 -4.82 41.31 22.53
N ALA A 79 -3.67 41.94 22.78
CA ALA A 79 -2.44 41.67 22.04
C ALA A 79 -1.86 40.27 22.35
N GLU A 80 -1.88 39.85 23.62
CA GLU A 80 -1.45 38.50 24.02
C GLU A 80 -2.37 37.41 23.43
N ASP A 81 -3.69 37.61 23.46
CA ASP A 81 -4.66 36.69 22.86
C ASP A 81 -4.50 36.59 21.32
N ALA A 82 -4.14 37.69 20.65
CA ALA A 82 -3.83 37.68 19.22
C ALA A 82 -2.56 36.88 18.91
N ILE A 83 -1.49 37.05 19.70
CA ILE A 83 -0.23 36.29 19.56
C ILE A 83 -0.45 34.79 19.84
N ILE A 84 -1.29 34.47 20.83
CA ILE A 84 -1.65 33.08 21.15
C ILE A 84 -2.44 32.45 19.99
N ASN A 85 -3.44 33.16 19.44
CA ASN A 85 -4.22 32.69 18.30
C ASN A 85 -3.37 32.51 17.04
N GLU A 86 -2.43 33.42 16.76
CA GLU A 86 -1.52 33.31 15.61
C GLU A 86 -0.60 32.08 15.73
N LYS A 87 -0.06 31.81 16.93
CA LYS A 87 0.73 30.58 17.20
C LYS A 87 -0.10 29.30 17.08
N ILE A 88 -1.38 29.33 17.47
CA ILE A 88 -2.30 28.20 17.29
C ILE A 88 -2.55 27.94 15.80
N LEU A 89 -2.78 29.01 15.02
CA LEU A 89 -2.97 28.95 13.57
C LEU A 89 -1.71 28.44 12.84
N GLU A 90 -0.51 28.88 13.25
CA GLU A 90 0.75 28.41 12.68
C GLU A 90 1.00 26.92 12.96
N LYS A 91 0.70 26.46 14.18
CA LYS A 91 0.77 25.03 14.55
C LYS A 91 -0.22 24.20 13.72
N ALA A 92 -1.48 24.66 13.60
CA ALA A 92 -2.49 23.98 12.80
C ALA A 92 -2.11 23.91 11.31
N ASN A 93 -1.50 24.97 10.75
CA ASN A 93 -1.02 24.98 9.38
C ASN A 93 0.19 24.05 9.16
N LYS A 94 1.13 24.01 10.10
CA LYS A 94 2.26 23.04 10.07
C LYS A 94 1.78 21.60 10.13
N GLU A 95 0.77 21.29 10.96
CA GLU A 95 0.16 19.95 10.99
C GLU A 95 -0.55 19.61 9.68
N LYS A 96 -1.32 20.54 9.11
CA LYS A 96 -1.97 20.33 7.80
C LYS A 96 -0.96 20.10 6.68
N LEU A 97 0.17 20.83 6.65
CA LEU A 97 1.25 20.62 5.69
C LEU A 97 1.91 19.25 5.85
N LYS A 98 2.24 18.85 7.09
CA LYS A 98 2.79 17.52 7.38
C LYS A 98 1.82 16.39 7.00
N ALA A 99 0.52 16.58 7.22
CA ALA A 99 -0.50 15.60 6.84
C ALA A 99 -0.62 15.47 5.30
N LYS A 100 -0.62 16.60 4.57
CA LYS A 100 -0.61 16.60 3.10
C LYS A 100 0.66 15.96 2.53
N GLU A 101 1.82 16.24 3.10
CA GLU A 101 3.09 15.67 2.65
C GLU A 101 3.15 14.15 2.88
N LYS A 102 2.63 13.67 4.02
CA LYS A 102 2.49 12.22 4.28
C LYS A 102 1.54 11.56 3.28
N ALA A 103 0.38 12.18 3.01
CA ALA A 103 -0.58 11.67 2.05
C ALA A 103 0.00 11.60 0.63
N LEU A 104 0.73 12.64 0.19
CA LEU A 104 1.43 12.64 -1.11
C LEU A 104 2.49 11.54 -1.19
N LYS A 105 3.27 11.33 -0.12
CA LYS A 105 4.29 10.27 -0.07
C LYS A 105 3.68 8.86 -0.10
N GLU A 106 2.52 8.65 0.52
CA GLU A 106 1.80 7.38 0.43
C GLU A 106 1.27 7.13 -0.98
N VAL A 107 0.67 8.15 -1.61
CA VAL A 107 0.19 8.05 -2.99
C VAL A 107 1.34 7.77 -3.96
N GLU A 108 2.49 8.45 -3.82
CA GLU A 108 3.67 8.23 -4.67
C GLU A 108 4.27 6.82 -4.49
N LYS A 109 4.24 6.27 -3.28
CA LYS A 109 4.66 4.88 -3.05
C LYS A 109 3.70 3.89 -3.70
N ALA A 110 2.40 4.09 -3.52
CA ALA A 110 1.37 3.25 -4.11
C ALA A 110 1.46 3.22 -5.64
N THR A 111 1.65 4.39 -6.29
CA THR A 111 1.79 4.44 -7.75
C THR A 111 3.06 3.77 -8.26
N LYS A 112 4.19 3.91 -7.55
CA LYS A 112 5.44 3.20 -7.90
C LYS A 112 5.33 1.69 -7.74
N ASP A 113 4.63 1.23 -6.71
CA ASP A 113 4.42 -0.20 -6.49
C ASP A 113 3.46 -0.79 -7.55
N ASP A 114 2.40 -0.06 -7.92
CA ASP A 114 1.52 -0.44 -9.03
C ASP A 114 2.24 -0.49 -10.38
N GLU A 115 3.09 0.51 -10.68
CA GLU A 115 3.87 0.54 -11.93
C GLU A 115 4.86 -0.64 -12.00
N ARG A 116 5.47 -1.01 -10.87
CA ARG A 116 6.34 -2.20 -10.79
C ARG A 116 5.53 -3.48 -10.99
N ALA A 117 4.37 -3.60 -10.35
CA ALA A 117 3.50 -4.76 -10.50
C ALA A 117 3.03 -4.93 -11.96
N GLN A 118 2.69 -3.84 -12.65
CA GLN A 118 2.33 -3.88 -14.08
C GLN A 118 3.51 -4.29 -14.96
N LYS A 119 4.72 -3.75 -14.74
CA LYS A 119 5.92 -4.13 -15.50
C LYS A 119 6.29 -5.60 -15.30
N ASP A 120 6.14 -6.11 -14.08
CA ASP A 120 6.42 -7.51 -13.79
C ASP A 120 5.35 -8.44 -14.39
N ALA A 121 4.08 -8.05 -14.39
CA ALA A 121 3.03 -8.75 -15.11
C ALA A 121 3.31 -8.81 -16.62
N GLU A 122 3.65 -7.68 -17.25
CA GLU A 122 3.95 -7.62 -18.69
C GLU A 122 5.16 -8.49 -19.06
N LYS A 123 6.19 -8.53 -18.21
CA LYS A 123 7.35 -9.42 -18.40
C LYS A 123 6.94 -10.89 -18.34
N ARG A 124 6.13 -11.29 -17.36
CA ARG A 124 5.63 -12.66 -17.26
C ARG A 124 4.78 -13.04 -18.47
N ASP A 125 3.92 -12.15 -18.94
CA ASP A 125 3.09 -12.41 -20.12
C ASP A 125 3.95 -12.58 -21.38
N LYS A 126 5.00 -11.76 -21.55
CA LYS A 126 5.98 -11.93 -22.64
C LYS A 126 6.76 -13.24 -22.54
N GLU A 127 7.18 -13.63 -21.34
CA GLU A 127 7.86 -14.92 -21.13
C GLU A 127 6.94 -16.10 -21.43
N LEU A 128 5.68 -16.06 -20.97
CA LEU A 128 4.68 -17.08 -21.27
C LEU A 128 4.42 -17.19 -22.78
N ALA A 129 4.23 -16.07 -23.46
CA ALA A 129 4.03 -16.05 -24.92
C ALA A 129 5.26 -16.61 -25.68
N ASN A 130 6.47 -16.28 -25.24
CA ASN A 130 7.70 -16.81 -25.83
C ASN A 130 7.87 -18.31 -25.57
N ASN A 131 7.56 -18.77 -24.36
CA ASN A 131 7.61 -20.18 -24.00
C ASN A 131 6.58 -20.98 -24.79
N GLN A 132 5.36 -20.46 -24.95
CA GLN A 132 4.33 -21.09 -25.77
C GLN A 132 4.80 -21.23 -27.23
N LYS A 133 5.34 -20.16 -27.83
CA LYS A 133 5.89 -20.22 -29.19
C LYS A 133 7.01 -21.23 -29.35
N LYS A 134 7.89 -21.39 -28.35
CA LYS A 134 8.95 -22.42 -28.37
C LYS A 134 8.35 -23.82 -28.31
N LEU A 135 7.34 -24.03 -27.47
CA LEU A 135 6.66 -25.30 -27.31
C LEU A 135 5.92 -25.70 -28.60
N ASP A 136 5.21 -24.76 -29.23
CA ASP A 136 4.53 -24.98 -30.51
C ASP A 136 5.53 -25.35 -31.62
N LYS A 137 6.68 -24.67 -31.69
CA LYS A 137 7.75 -25.01 -32.64
C LYS A 137 8.32 -26.41 -32.41
N GLN A 138 8.59 -26.77 -31.16
CA GLN A 138 9.08 -28.10 -30.81
C GLN A 138 8.07 -29.19 -31.18
N GLN A 139 6.78 -28.98 -30.91
CA GLN A 139 5.72 -29.90 -31.31
C GLN A 139 5.64 -30.05 -32.83
N ALA A 140 5.73 -28.95 -33.58
CA ALA A 140 5.72 -28.98 -35.05
C ALA A 140 6.94 -29.73 -35.62
N GLU A 141 8.13 -29.55 -35.04
CA GLU A 141 9.34 -30.28 -35.42
C GLU A 141 9.22 -31.79 -35.14
N ILE A 142 8.71 -32.16 -33.96
CA ILE A 142 8.47 -33.57 -33.61
C ILE A 142 7.51 -34.21 -34.61
N LEU A 143 6.39 -33.55 -34.90
CA LEU A 143 5.39 -34.07 -35.84
C LEU A 143 5.95 -34.22 -37.27
N ASN A 144 6.76 -33.26 -37.72
CA ASN A 144 7.42 -33.35 -39.02
C ASN A 144 8.47 -34.47 -39.07
N ASN A 145 9.24 -34.65 -38.00
CA ASN A 145 10.22 -35.73 -37.92
C ASN A 145 9.54 -37.10 -37.87
N GLN A 146 8.43 -37.25 -37.12
CA GLN A 146 7.61 -38.46 -37.13
C GLN A 146 7.11 -38.78 -38.55
N LYS A 147 6.55 -37.79 -39.27
CA LYS A 147 6.11 -37.99 -40.66
C LYS A 147 7.23 -38.42 -41.59
N LYS A 148 8.43 -37.84 -41.45
CA LYS A 148 9.60 -38.24 -42.25
C LYS A 148 10.03 -39.67 -41.94
N GLU A 149 10.03 -40.04 -40.67
CA GLU A 149 10.42 -41.38 -40.24
C GLU A 149 9.40 -42.43 -40.69
N THR A 150 8.09 -42.16 -40.59
CA THR A 150 7.05 -43.04 -41.15
C THR A 150 7.27 -43.28 -42.64
N LYS A 151 7.49 -42.22 -43.43
CA LYS A 151 7.78 -42.34 -44.87
C LYS A 151 9.06 -43.14 -45.14
N ARG A 152 10.07 -43.02 -44.28
CA ARG A 152 11.31 -43.79 -44.39
C ARG A 152 11.07 -45.27 -44.12
N LEU A 153 10.29 -45.59 -43.08
CA LEU A 153 9.92 -46.95 -42.74
C LEU A 153 9.07 -47.60 -43.83
N GLU A 154 8.12 -46.87 -44.43
CA GLU A 154 7.35 -47.33 -45.59
C GLU A 154 8.27 -47.69 -46.76
N LYS A 155 9.19 -46.80 -47.14
CA LYS A 155 10.18 -47.08 -48.20
C LYS A 155 11.06 -48.29 -47.89
N ILE A 156 11.45 -48.47 -46.63
CA ILE A 156 12.23 -49.65 -46.22
C ILE A 156 11.37 -50.92 -46.32
N ALA A 157 10.10 -50.86 -45.95
CA ALA A 157 9.18 -51.99 -46.06
C ALA A 157 8.95 -52.38 -47.53
N ASP A 158 8.74 -51.40 -48.40
CA ASP A 158 8.60 -51.61 -49.85
C ASP A 158 9.88 -52.21 -50.44
N ALA A 159 11.05 -51.65 -50.12
CA ALA A 159 12.33 -52.18 -50.58
C ALA A 159 12.59 -53.62 -50.08
N LYS A 160 12.20 -53.95 -48.85
CA LYS A 160 12.29 -55.32 -48.31
C LYS A 160 11.37 -56.27 -49.07
N LYS A 161 10.16 -55.84 -49.41
CA LYS A 161 9.22 -56.63 -50.21
C LYS A 161 9.75 -56.87 -51.62
N ASP A 162 10.28 -55.84 -52.26
CA ASP A 162 10.88 -55.95 -53.59
C ASP A 162 12.10 -56.86 -53.59
N LEU A 163 12.97 -56.77 -52.57
CA LEU A 163 14.10 -57.68 -52.39
C LEU A 163 13.62 -59.13 -52.22
N SER A 164 12.60 -59.35 -51.38
CA SER A 164 12.02 -60.68 -51.19
C SER A 164 11.48 -61.26 -52.50
N ASN A 165 10.71 -60.47 -53.27
CA ASN A 165 10.18 -60.88 -54.56
C ASN A 165 11.30 -61.16 -55.57
N SER A 166 12.36 -60.33 -55.57
CA SER A 166 13.53 -60.54 -56.44
C SER A 166 14.25 -61.84 -56.11
N GLN A 167 14.43 -62.15 -54.82
CA GLN A 167 15.03 -63.39 -54.34
C GLN A 167 14.20 -64.63 -54.71
N GLU A 168 12.87 -64.56 -54.56
CA GLU A 168 11.97 -65.64 -54.96
C GLU A 168 12.02 -65.89 -56.47
N ASN A 169 11.90 -64.82 -57.28
CA ASN A 169 12.02 -64.90 -58.74
C ASN A 169 13.37 -65.47 -59.18
N LEU A 170 14.46 -65.09 -58.50
CA LEU A 170 15.79 -65.63 -58.76
C LEU A 170 15.84 -67.14 -58.50
N ALA A 171 15.31 -67.60 -57.36
CA ALA A 171 15.29 -69.01 -57.00
C ALA A 171 14.48 -69.83 -58.02
N ASP A 172 13.31 -69.33 -58.43
CA ASP A 172 12.47 -69.99 -59.44
C ASP A 172 13.15 -70.05 -60.80
N MET A 173 13.76 -68.95 -61.25
CA MET A 173 14.51 -68.92 -62.50
C MET A 173 15.70 -69.88 -62.51
N GLN A 174 16.44 -69.98 -61.39
CA GLN A 174 17.54 -70.93 -61.27
C GLN A 174 17.04 -72.38 -61.34
N LYS A 175 15.98 -72.69 -60.62
CA LYS A 175 15.35 -74.03 -60.62
C LYS A 175 14.83 -74.43 -62.00
N ASP A 176 14.19 -73.51 -62.72
CA ASP A 176 13.70 -73.76 -64.07
C ASP A 176 14.85 -73.93 -65.05
N MET A 177 15.92 -73.14 -64.92
CA MET A 177 17.13 -73.30 -65.72
C MET A 177 17.79 -74.66 -65.49
N GLU A 178 17.90 -75.13 -64.25
CA GLU A 178 18.43 -76.45 -63.92
C GLU A 178 17.61 -77.57 -64.59
N LYS A 179 16.27 -77.51 -64.49
CA LYS A 179 15.38 -78.46 -65.16
C LYS A 179 15.51 -78.44 -66.68
N ASP A 180 15.64 -77.25 -67.28
CA ASP A 180 15.81 -77.11 -68.72
C ASP A 180 17.15 -77.68 -69.20
N VAL A 181 18.23 -77.45 -68.45
CA VAL A 181 19.55 -78.07 -68.67
C VAL A 181 19.45 -79.59 -68.61
N GLU A 182 18.81 -80.13 -67.58
CA GLU A 182 18.64 -81.59 -67.44
C GLU A 182 17.85 -82.19 -68.62
N LYS A 183 16.71 -81.56 -68.98
CA LYS A 183 15.89 -82.00 -70.11
C LYS A 183 16.64 -81.93 -71.44
N HIS A 184 17.37 -80.83 -71.68
CA HIS A 184 18.18 -80.66 -72.88
C HIS A 184 19.26 -81.74 -72.96
N ASN A 185 20.04 -81.92 -71.89
CA ASN A 185 21.11 -82.93 -71.83
C ASN A 185 20.56 -84.36 -72.04
N LYS A 186 19.40 -84.68 -71.47
CA LYS A 186 18.73 -85.97 -71.66
C LYS A 186 18.28 -86.19 -73.12
N LYS A 187 17.80 -85.14 -73.81
CA LYS A 187 17.44 -85.24 -75.24
C LYS A 187 18.69 -85.32 -76.12
N LEU A 188 19.73 -84.56 -75.79
CA LEU A 188 21.01 -84.57 -76.48
C LEU A 188 21.67 -85.95 -76.41
N ALA A 189 21.77 -86.54 -75.22
CA ALA A 189 22.31 -87.87 -75.00
C ALA A 189 21.54 -88.98 -75.74
N LYS A 190 20.24 -88.76 -75.99
CA LYS A 190 19.39 -89.67 -76.78
C LYS A 190 19.43 -89.39 -78.28
N GLY A 191 20.22 -88.42 -78.76
CA GLY A 191 20.28 -88.01 -80.16
C GLY A 191 18.97 -87.41 -80.69
N LYS A 192 18.08 -86.92 -79.81
CA LYS A 192 16.74 -86.41 -80.18
C LYS A 192 16.71 -84.91 -80.50
N LEU A 193 17.86 -84.27 -80.66
CA LEU A 193 17.98 -82.84 -80.96
C LEU A 193 18.63 -82.64 -82.33
N SER A 194 18.04 -81.79 -83.15
CA SER A 194 18.67 -81.30 -84.38
C SER A 194 19.70 -80.20 -84.05
N PRO A 195 20.65 -79.92 -84.97
CA PRO A 195 21.59 -78.80 -84.81
C PRO A 195 20.90 -77.46 -84.51
N ASN A 196 19.78 -77.17 -85.19
CA ASN A 196 19.01 -75.94 -84.95
C ASN A 196 18.45 -75.88 -83.52
N ASN A 197 17.95 -76.99 -82.98
CA ASN A 197 17.42 -77.05 -81.61
C ASN A 197 18.51 -76.80 -80.56
N ILE A 198 19.75 -77.25 -80.83
CA ILE A 198 20.90 -77.04 -79.94
C ILE A 198 21.31 -75.55 -79.94
N GLU A 199 21.34 -74.93 -81.13
CA GLU A 199 21.66 -73.50 -81.26
C GLU A 199 20.61 -72.60 -80.61
N GLU A 200 19.33 -72.91 -80.80
CA GLU A 200 18.20 -72.19 -80.17
C GLU A 200 18.27 -72.27 -78.64
N TYR A 201 18.49 -73.47 -78.10
CA TYR A 201 18.68 -73.67 -76.66
C TYR A 201 19.87 -72.86 -76.10
N SER A 202 21.00 -72.83 -76.81
CA SER A 202 22.17 -72.04 -76.41
C SER A 202 21.85 -70.54 -76.33
N LYS A 203 21.15 -70.00 -77.34
CA LYS A 203 20.72 -68.58 -77.36
C LYS A 203 19.80 -68.26 -76.20
N ASP A 204 18.81 -69.11 -75.92
CA ASP A 204 17.86 -68.88 -74.85
C ASP A 204 18.48 -69.06 -73.46
N ARG A 205 19.42 -69.99 -73.31
CA ARG A 205 20.22 -70.13 -72.08
C ARG A 205 21.00 -68.85 -71.79
N VAL A 206 21.68 -68.27 -72.78
CA VAL A 206 22.41 -67.01 -72.61
C VAL A 206 21.47 -65.86 -72.19
N LYS A 207 20.26 -65.78 -72.74
CA LYS A 207 19.26 -64.77 -72.30
C LYS A 207 18.84 -64.98 -70.84
N LYS A 208 18.57 -66.22 -70.44
CA LYS A 208 18.21 -66.56 -69.05
C LYS A 208 19.35 -66.26 -68.08
N ASP A 209 20.59 -66.62 -68.43
CA ASP A 209 21.79 -66.32 -67.64
C ASP A 209 21.97 -64.81 -67.43
N LYS A 210 21.78 -64.00 -68.49
CA LYS A 210 21.83 -62.53 -68.36
C LYS A 210 20.79 -62.00 -67.39
N LYS A 211 19.54 -62.47 -67.50
CA LYS A 211 18.45 -62.05 -66.61
C LYS A 211 18.68 -62.48 -65.15
N ILE A 212 19.27 -63.65 -64.92
CA ILE A 212 19.69 -64.08 -63.57
C ILE A 212 20.81 -63.16 -63.03
N ILE A 213 21.80 -62.81 -63.85
CA ILE A 213 22.88 -61.90 -63.45
C ILE A 213 22.34 -60.52 -63.08
N GLU A 214 21.37 -60.00 -63.84
CA GLU A 214 20.69 -58.74 -63.53
C GLU A 214 19.95 -58.80 -62.20
N LEU A 215 19.20 -59.87 -61.95
CA LEU A 215 18.49 -60.07 -60.67
C LEU A 215 19.43 -60.22 -59.47
N LYS A 216 20.65 -60.76 -59.65
CA LYS A 216 21.67 -60.85 -58.58
C LYS A 216 22.33 -59.52 -58.23
N LYS A 217 22.26 -58.53 -59.12
CA LYS A 217 22.87 -57.21 -58.92
C LYS A 217 21.93 -56.22 -58.22
N ASN A 218 20.63 -56.52 -58.20
CA ASN A 218 19.59 -55.76 -57.50
C ASN A 218 19.46 -56.21 -56.05
#